data_AF-A0A4R8G1V6-F1
#
_entry.id   AF-A0A4R8G1V6-F1
#
_cell.length_a   1.000
_cell.length_b   1.000
_cell.length_c   1.000
_cell.angle_alpha   90.00
_cell.angle_beta   90.00
_cell.angle_gamma   90.00
#
_symmetry.space_group_name_H-M   'P 1'
#
loop_
_entity.id
_entity.type
_entity.pdbx_description
1 polymer ?
#
loop_
_entity_poly.entity_id
_entity_poly.type
_entity_poly.pdbx_seq_one_letter_code
_entity_poly.pdbx_strand_id
1 'polypeptide(L)'
;MMQVFALYLGFSLVLLLGAAELERRAIVARRLGPNGRAMLIALVVSAVSSLFVVVAAGVSGGWIFMLHVLGGAILYHALMGIFLVHGLQEVSARVAGHGMS
;
A
#
# COMPACT_ATOMS: atom_id res chain seq x y z
N MET A 1 -10.74 17.28 10.18
CA MET A 1 -10.08 16.66 9.00
C MET A 1 -8.78 15.95 9.34
N MET A 2 -7.91 16.52 10.18
CA MET A 2 -6.67 15.84 10.59
C MET A 2 -6.90 14.44 11.18
N GLN A 3 -7.94 14.24 12.00
CA GLN A 3 -8.26 12.90 12.51
C GLN A 3 -8.63 11.92 11.39
N VAL A 4 -9.36 12.37 10.37
CA VAL A 4 -9.76 11.55 9.22
C VAL A 4 -8.54 11.12 8.41
N PHE A 5 -7.61 12.03 8.16
CA PHE A 5 -6.33 11.70 7.50
C PHE A 5 -5.48 10.75 8.32
N ALA A 6 -5.37 10.98 9.63
CA ALA A 6 -4.60 10.11 10.51
C ALA A 6 -5.19 8.68 10.58
N LEU A 7 -6.52 8.56 10.70
CA LEU A 7 -7.21 7.27 10.70
C LEU A 7 -7.02 6.54 9.37
N TYR A 8 -7.19 7.24 8.26
CA TYR A 8 -6.98 6.66 6.93
C TYR A 8 -5.52 6.24 6.71
N LEU A 9 -4.55 7.09 7.09
CA LEU A 9 -3.14 6.76 6.97
C LEU A 9 -2.80 5.53 7.81
N GLY A 10 -3.26 5.47 9.06
CA GLY A 10 -3.08 4.30 9.93
C GLY A 10 -3.68 3.03 9.31
N PHE A 11 -4.92 3.10 8.84
CA PHE A 11 -5.59 1.99 8.15
C PHE A 11 -4.81 1.53 6.92
N SER A 12 -4.40 2.46 6.06
CA SER A 12 -3.62 2.18 4.85
C SER A 12 -2.30 1.50 5.18
N LEU A 13 -1.56 2.02 6.16
CA LEU A 13 -0.28 1.45 6.58
C LEU A 13 -0.47 0.04 7.15
N VAL A 14 -1.49 -0.19 7.98
CA VAL A 14 -1.79 -1.53 8.50
C VAL A 14 -2.09 -2.51 7.37
N LEU A 15 -2.92 -2.12 6.39
CA LEU A 15 -3.23 -2.98 5.24
C LEU A 15 -2.00 -3.28 4.39
N LEU A 16 -1.27 -2.25 3.98
CA LEU A 16 -0.18 -2.36 3.04
C LEU A 16 1.03 -3.08 3.64
N LEU A 17 1.43 -2.70 4.86
CA LEU A 17 2.54 -3.35 5.56
C LEU A 17 2.16 -4.75 6.04
N GLY A 18 0.90 -4.95 6.45
CA GLY A 18 0.38 -6.27 6.79
C GLY A 18 0.42 -7.23 5.61
N ALA A 19 -0.02 -6.79 4.43
CA ALA A 19 0.07 -7.57 3.20
C ALA A 19 1.51 -7.83 2.78
N ALA A 20 2.39 -6.83 2.87
CA ALA A 20 3.82 -6.99 2.62
C ALA A 20 4.43 -8.08 3.50
N GLU A 21 4.08 -8.07 4.79
CA GLU A 21 4.57 -9.03 5.77
C GLU A 21 4.10 -10.46 5.48
N LEU A 22 2.84 -10.62 5.08
CA LEU A 22 2.29 -11.92 4.69
C LEU A 22 3.03 -12.49 3.48
N GLU A 23 3.23 -11.68 2.43
CA GLU A 23 3.97 -12.08 1.23
C GLU A 23 5.44 -12.41 1.56
N ARG A 24 6.11 -11.54 2.34
CA ARG A 24 7.50 -11.75 2.80
C ARG A 24 7.64 -13.08 3.53
N ARG A 25 6.75 -13.39 4.47
CA ARG A 25 6.77 -14.67 5.22
C ARG A 25 6.59 -15.86 4.31
N ALA A 26 5.69 -15.78 3.33
CA ALA A 26 5.46 -16.86 2.37
C ALA A 26 6.67 -17.11 1.46
N ILE A 27 7.33 -16.04 0.99
CA ILE A 27 8.57 -16.09 0.20
C ILE A 27 9.70 -16.72 1.01
N VAL A 28 9.94 -16.25 2.24
CA VAL A 28 11.01 -16.77 3.11
C VAL A 28 10.77 -18.24 3.47
N ALA A 29 9.52 -18.62 3.73
CA ALA A 29 9.15 -20.00 4.02
C ALA A 29 9.10 -20.90 2.77
N ARG A 30 9.40 -20.37 1.57
CA ARG A 30 9.33 -21.06 0.26
C ARG A 30 7.98 -21.74 0.00
N ARG A 31 6.90 -21.24 0.62
CA ARG A 31 5.54 -21.82 0.50
C ARG A 31 4.81 -21.32 -0.73
N LEU A 32 5.09 -20.08 -1.15
CA LEU A 32 4.54 -19.45 -2.33
C LEU A 32 5.68 -18.68 -3.02
N GLY A 33 5.75 -18.78 -4.34
CA GLY A 33 6.50 -17.80 -5.12
C GLY A 33 5.84 -16.42 -5.00
N PRO A 34 6.57 -15.33 -5.26
CA PRO A 34 6.02 -13.97 -5.21
C PRO A 34 4.89 -13.84 -6.24
N ASN A 35 3.64 -13.94 -5.79
CA ASN A 35 2.47 -13.74 -6.65
C ASN A 35 1.86 -12.34 -6.48
N GLY A 36 2.23 -11.63 -5.41
CA GLY A 36 1.82 -10.26 -5.13
C GLY A 36 0.32 -10.07 -4.93
N ARG A 37 -0.44 -11.15 -4.75
CA ARG A 37 -1.91 -11.09 -4.72
C ARG A 37 -2.41 -10.37 -3.48
N ALA A 38 -1.83 -10.65 -2.31
CA ALA A 38 -2.21 -9.97 -1.08
C ALA A 38 -1.87 -8.48 -1.16
N MET A 39 -0.71 -8.15 -1.75
CA MET A 39 -0.29 -6.78 -1.97
C MET A 39 -1.24 -6.02 -2.90
N LEU A 40 -1.62 -6.61 -4.04
CA LEU A 40 -2.53 -6.00 -5.00
C LEU A 40 -3.91 -5.72 -4.36
N ILE A 41 -4.44 -6.70 -3.61
CA ILE A 41 -5.71 -6.54 -2.89
C ILE A 41 -5.60 -5.40 -1.88
N ALA A 42 -4.53 -5.34 -1.09
CA ALA A 42 -4.33 -4.29 -0.10
C ALA A 42 -4.22 -2.89 -0.74
N LEU A 43 -3.50 -2.76 -1.87
CA LEU A 43 -3.41 -1.52 -2.64
C LEU A 43 -4.78 -1.07 -3.16
N VAL A 44 -5.55 -1.98 -3.74
CA VAL A 44 -6.90 -1.66 -4.25
C VAL A 44 -7.82 -1.25 -3.11
N VAL A 45 -7.86 -1.99 -2.01
CA VAL A 45 -8.71 -1.66 -0.84
C VAL A 45 -8.30 -0.32 -0.25
N SER A 46 -7.00 -0.04 -0.11
CA SER A 46 -6.53 1.25 0.39
C SER A 46 -6.87 2.41 -0.56
N ALA A 47 -6.69 2.22 -1.86
CA ALA A 47 -6.99 3.24 -2.87
C ALA A 47 -8.49 3.58 -2.92
N VAL A 48 -9.35 2.56 -2.92
CA VAL A 48 -10.81 2.75 -2.85
C VAL A 48 -11.20 3.44 -1.55
N SER A 49 -10.62 3.03 -0.42
CA SER A 49 -10.87 3.66 0.88
C SER A 49 -10.47 5.14 0.90
N SER A 50 -9.41 5.50 0.16
CA SER A 50 -8.94 6.88 0.04
C SER A 50 -9.95 7.80 -0.65
N LEU A 51 -10.80 7.27 -1.52
CA LEU A 51 -11.83 8.07 -2.22
C LEU A 51 -12.85 8.64 -1.23
N PHE A 52 -13.18 7.92 -0.14
CA PHE A 52 -14.03 8.46 0.92
C PHE A 52 -13.38 9.67 1.62
N VAL A 53 -12.05 9.64 1.78
CA VAL A 53 -11.28 10.75 2.36
C VAL A 53 -11.26 11.95 1.42
N VAL A 54 -11.10 11.72 0.11
CA VAL A 54 -11.18 12.77 -0.91
C VAL A 54 -12.56 13.43 -0.89
N VAL A 55 -13.65 12.65 -0.86
CA VAL A 55 -15.01 13.16 -0.77
C VAL A 55 -15.22 13.98 0.51
N ALA A 56 -14.77 13.46 1.66
CA ALA A 56 -14.84 14.18 2.94
C ALA A 56 -14.05 15.50 2.93
N ALA A 57 -12.90 15.54 2.26
CA ALA A 57 -12.13 16.76 2.05
C ALA A 57 -12.89 17.78 1.21
N GLY A 58 -13.58 17.35 0.13
CA GLY A 58 -14.41 18.23 -0.68
C GLY A 58 -15.58 18.83 0.08
N VAL A 59 -16.27 18.04 0.91
CA VAL A 59 -17.39 18.51 1.75
C VAL A 59 -16.90 19.52 2.80
N SER A 60 -15.71 19.32 3.37
CA SER A 60 -15.23 20.14 4.50
C SER A 60 -14.39 21.35 4.11
N GLY A 61 -13.70 21.32 2.97
CA GLY A 61 -12.76 22.36 2.54
C GLY A 61 -12.89 22.81 1.09
N GLY A 62 -13.91 22.32 0.36
CA GLY A 62 -14.21 22.72 -1.01
C GLY A 62 -13.38 22.03 -2.09
N TRP A 63 -13.64 22.40 -3.34
CA TRP A 63 -13.12 21.70 -4.53
C TRP A 63 -11.60 21.78 -4.67
N ILE A 64 -10.98 22.93 -4.38
CA ILE A 64 -9.52 23.08 -4.48
C ILE A 64 -8.82 22.15 -3.48
N PHE A 65 -9.31 22.10 -2.23
CA PHE A 65 -8.75 21.23 -1.21
C PHE A 65 -8.93 19.75 -1.58
N MET A 66 -10.10 19.38 -2.09
CA MET A 66 -10.37 18.04 -2.62
C MET A 66 -9.36 17.62 -3.69
N LEU A 67 -9.05 18.49 -4.64
CA LEU A 67 -8.10 18.21 -5.72
C LEU A 67 -6.68 17.98 -5.18
N HIS A 68 -6.25 18.75 -4.17
CA HIS A 68 -4.96 18.51 -3.51
C HIS A 68 -4.92 17.18 -2.78
N VAL A 69 -5.99 16.82 -2.08
CA VAL A 69 -6.11 15.53 -1.38
C VAL A 69 -6.14 14.38 -2.37
N LEU A 70 -6.84 14.51 -3.49
CA LEU A 70 -6.85 13.52 -4.57
C LEU A 70 -5.46 13.35 -5.19
N GLY A 71 -4.78 14.44 -5.54
CA GLY A 71 -3.42 14.41 -6.07
C GLY A 71 -2.45 13.76 -5.08
N GLY A 72 -2.54 14.11 -3.80
CA GLY A 72 -1.75 13.50 -2.72
C GLY A 72 -2.04 12.01 -2.55
N ALA A 73 -3.31 11.59 -2.62
CA ALA A 73 -3.71 10.20 -2.54
C ALA A 73 -3.14 9.38 -3.72
N ILE A 74 -3.20 9.91 -4.95
CA ILE A 74 -2.62 9.25 -6.13
C ILE A 74 -1.12 9.05 -5.94
N LEU A 75 -0.40 10.12 -5.58
CA LEU A 75 1.05 10.07 -5.36
C LEU A 75 1.42 9.08 -4.24
N TYR A 76 0.68 9.11 -3.13
CA TYR A 76 0.90 8.19 -2.01
C TYR A 76 0.79 6.72 -2.44
N HIS A 77 -0.27 6.33 -3.14
CA HIS A 77 -0.44 4.94 -3.58
C HIS A 77 0.57 4.53 -4.64
N ALA A 78 0.91 5.42 -5.57
CA ALA A 78 1.93 5.15 -6.57
C ALA A 78 3.29 4.86 -5.91
N LEU A 79 3.72 5.74 -5.00
CA LEU A 79 4.98 5.57 -4.27
C LEU A 79 4.97 4.31 -3.41
N MET A 80 3.92 4.11 -2.61
CA MET A 80 3.80 2.92 -1.76
C MET A 80 3.79 1.63 -2.58
N GLY A 81 3.07 1.59 -3.71
CA GLY A 81 3.06 0.45 -4.61
C GLY A 81 4.46 0.12 -5.14
N ILE A 82 5.19 1.13 -5.60
CA ILE A 82 6.57 0.97 -6.09
C ILE A 82 7.48 0.44 -4.97
N PHE A 83 7.50 1.08 -3.80
CA PHE A 83 8.38 0.69 -2.70
C PHE A 83 8.13 -0.73 -2.21
N LEU A 84 6.86 -1.12 -2.05
CA LEU A 84 6.50 -2.44 -1.55
C LEU A 84 6.80 -3.54 -2.55
N VAL A 85 6.54 -3.31 -3.84
CA VAL A 85 6.88 -4.28 -4.90
C VAL A 85 8.39 -4.47 -5.00
N HIS A 86 9.17 -3.38 -5.03
CA HIS A 86 10.64 -3.48 -5.05
C HIS A 86 11.18 -4.19 -3.80
N GLY A 87 10.66 -3.89 -2.61
CA GLY A 87 11.07 -4.57 -1.38
C GLY A 87 10.82 -6.07 -1.42
N LEU A 88 9.66 -6.51 -1.93
CA LEU A 88 9.35 -7.93 -2.08
C LEU A 88 10.23 -8.61 -3.14
N GLN A 89 10.52 -7.93 -4.25
CA GLN A 89 11.43 -8.43 -5.29
C GLN A 89 12.85 -8.63 -4.76
N GLU A 90 13.36 -7.68 -3.97
CA GLU A 90 14.68 -7.78 -3.35
C GLU A 90 14.75 -8.96 -2.36
N VAL A 91 13.72 -9.13 -1.52
CA VAL A 91 13.63 -10.28 -0.62
C VAL A 91 13.61 -11.60 -1.41
N SER A 92 12.81 -11.67 -2.47
CA SER A 92 12.73 -12.86 -3.33
C SER A 92 14.08 -13.20 -3.96
N ALA A 93 14.79 -12.20 -4.49
CA ALA A 93 16.11 -12.40 -5.09
C ALA A 93 17.14 -12.91 -4.08
N ARG A 94 17.14 -12.36 -2.85
CA ARG A 94 18.03 -12.82 -1.77
C ARG A 94 17.75 -14.26 -1.38
N VAL A 95 16.48 -14.66 -1.24
CA VAL A 95 16.10 -16.04 -0.87
C VAL A 95 16.46 -17.03 -1.99
N ALA A 96 16.28 -16.65 -3.26
CA ALA A 96 16.68 -17.46 -4.39
C ALA A 96 18.20 -17.67 -4.46
N GLY A 97 18.99 -16.61 -4.26
CA GLY A 97 20.46 -16.67 -4.27
C GLY A 97 21.06 -17.59 -3.20
N HIS A 98 20.49 -17.62 -1.98
CA HIS A 98 20.91 -18.55 -0.92
C HIS A 98 20.54 -20.02 -1.21
N GLY A 99 19.67 -20.29 -2.20
CA GLY A 99 19.34 -21.65 -2.60
C GLY A 99 20.34 -22.28 -3.59
N MET A 100 21.27 -21.49 -4.14
CA MET A 100 22.23 -21.95 -5.15
C MET A 100 23.67 -22.11 -4.63
N SER A 101 23.93 -21.76 -3.37
CA SER A 101 25.21 -21.97 -2.66
C SER A 101 25.14 -23.16 -1.74
#